data_AF-A0A2K3LN96-F1
#
_entry.id   AF-A0A2K3LN96-F1
#
_cell.length_a   1.000
_cell.length_b   1.000
_cell.length_c   1.000
_cell.angle_alpha   90.00
_cell.angle_beta   90.00
_cell.angle_gamma   90.00
#
_symmetry.space_group_name_H-M   'P 1'
#
loop_
_entity.id
_entity.type
_entity.pdbx_description
1 polymer ?
#
loop_
_entity_poly.entity_id
_entity_poly.type
_entity_poly.pdbx_seq_one_letter_code
_entity_poly.pdbx_strand_id
1 'polypeptide(L)'
;MQGYKEWILKTIEDTWNLFHHKFTALWDEHKNGAGEAYLPAIYNNPEVQLLVQKKYITDVFHDSLGFGAAKMIRRIIGVAHVEDLESIADAGKRATCERRALNLAKTLLKERRKFESISEIVSAIQQF
;
A
#
# COMPACT_ATOMS: atom_id res chain seq x y z
N MET A 1 16.52 -15.08 10.77
CA MET A 1 15.98 -14.56 9.48
C MET A 1 14.46 -14.58 9.42
N GLN A 2 13.77 -15.61 9.93
CA GLN A 2 12.31 -15.67 9.92
C GLN A 2 11.64 -14.48 10.65
N GLY A 3 12.09 -14.18 11.87
CA GLY A 3 11.57 -13.03 12.62
C GLY A 3 11.78 -11.66 11.96
N TYR A 4 12.80 -11.51 11.11
CA TYR A 4 13.03 -10.25 10.39
C TYR A 4 12.04 -10.07 9.23
N LYS A 5 11.72 -11.16 8.50
CA LYS A 5 10.69 -11.13 7.45
C LYS A 5 9.32 -10.83 8.05
N GLU A 6 9.00 -11.46 9.18
CA GLU A 6 7.75 -11.20 9.92
C GLU A 6 7.68 -9.75 10.39
N TRP A 7 8.80 -9.20 10.88
CA TRP A 7 8.87 -7.79 11.26
C TRP A 7 8.62 -6.84 10.07
N ILE A 8 9.16 -7.12 8.87
CA ILE A 8 8.89 -6.32 7.67
C ILE A 8 7.40 -6.37 7.33
N LEU A 9 6.80 -7.56 7.31
CA LEU A 9 5.37 -7.73 7.01
C LEU A 9 4.49 -6.99 8.02
N LYS A 10 4.84 -7.10 9.31
CA LYS A 10 4.14 -6.39 10.38
C LYS A 10 4.25 -4.87 10.22
N THR A 11 5.43 -4.38 9.86
CA THR A 11 5.67 -2.96 9.61
C THR A 11 4.85 -2.44 8.44
N ILE A 12 4.70 -3.21 7.35
CA ILE A 12 3.84 -2.86 6.21
C ILE A 12 2.39 -2.70 6.67
N GLU A 13 1.87 -3.70 7.40
CA GLU A 13 0.50 -3.69 7.93
C GLU A 13 0.26 -2.51 8.88
N ASP A 14 1.14 -2.34 9.87
CA ASP A 14 1.00 -1.29 10.87
C ASP A 14 1.12 0.11 10.24
N THR A 15 2.00 0.30 9.27
CA THR A 15 2.15 1.58 8.57
C THR A 15 0.86 1.99 7.88
N TRP A 16 0.23 1.08 7.13
CA TRP A 16 -1.03 1.38 6.45
C TRP A 16 -2.17 1.61 7.44
N ASN A 17 -2.31 0.75 8.45
CA ASN A 17 -3.39 0.85 9.42
C ASN A 17 -3.29 2.13 10.27
N LEU A 18 -2.07 2.50 10.69
CA LEU A 18 -1.84 3.75 11.41
C LEU A 18 -2.04 4.97 10.51
N PHE A 19 -1.61 4.91 9.24
CA PHE A 19 -1.90 5.97 8.28
C PHE A 19 -3.42 6.17 8.12
N HIS A 20 -4.16 5.10 7.85
CA HIS A 20 -5.61 5.14 7.72
C HIS A 20 -6.25 5.78 8.95
N HIS A 21 -5.95 5.27 10.15
CA HIS A 21 -6.51 5.78 11.39
C HIS A 21 -6.18 7.26 11.64
N LYS A 22 -4.91 7.66 11.49
CA LYS A 22 -4.50 9.04 11.73
C LYS A 22 -5.07 9.99 10.69
N PHE A 23 -5.14 9.58 9.43
CA PHE A 23 -5.69 10.39 8.35
C PHE A 23 -7.19 10.65 8.56
N THR A 24 -7.97 9.63 8.90
CA THR A 24 -9.40 9.80 9.16
C THR A 24 -9.66 10.56 10.46
N ALA A 25 -8.82 10.37 11.49
CA ALA A 25 -8.90 11.18 12.71
C ALA A 25 -8.68 12.67 12.43
N LEU A 26 -7.66 13.02 11.64
CA LEU A 26 -7.41 14.41 11.21
C LEU A 26 -8.57 14.96 10.36
N TRP A 27 -9.14 14.12 9.49
CA TRP A 27 -10.34 14.50 8.75
C TRP A 27 -11.48 14.84 9.69
N ASP A 28 -11.78 13.98 10.66
CA ASP A 28 -12.88 14.17 11.60
C ASP A 28 -12.68 15.40 12.49
N GLU A 29 -11.45 15.64 12.94
CA GLU A 29 -11.05 16.82 13.72
C GLU A 29 -11.26 18.12 12.92
N HIS A 30 -10.90 18.11 11.63
CA HIS A 30 -10.90 19.30 10.79
C HIS A 30 -12.07 19.37 9.80
N LYS A 31 -13.10 18.53 9.95
CA LYS A 31 -14.23 18.48 9.00
C LYS A 31 -14.99 19.79 8.85
N ASN A 32 -14.96 20.65 9.87
CA ASN A 32 -15.56 22.00 9.86
C ASN A 32 -14.51 23.11 9.67
N GLY A 33 -13.28 22.76 9.27
CA GLY A 33 -12.18 23.70 9.07
C GLY A 33 -12.18 24.35 7.68
N ALA A 34 -11.03 24.91 7.29
CA ALA A 34 -10.85 25.64 6.03
C ALA A 34 -10.77 24.73 4.77
N GLY A 35 -10.92 23.42 4.91
CA GLY A 35 -10.87 22.49 3.78
C GLY A 35 -12.14 22.54 2.93
N GLU A 36 -11.98 22.69 1.61
CA GLU A 36 -13.11 22.91 0.70
C GLU A 36 -13.55 21.65 -0.07
N ALA A 37 -12.78 20.56 -0.01
CA ALA A 37 -13.09 19.32 -0.74
C ALA A 37 -14.36 18.63 -0.24
N TYR A 38 -14.66 18.75 1.07
CA TYR A 38 -15.80 18.10 1.71
C TYR A 38 -16.55 19.09 2.62
N LEU A 39 -17.29 20.01 2.00
CA LEU A 39 -18.02 21.07 2.69
C LEU A 39 -19.06 20.52 3.69
N PRO A 40 -19.07 20.97 4.96
CA PRO A 40 -20.05 20.54 5.96
C PRO A 40 -21.51 20.72 5.54
N ALA A 41 -21.81 21.77 4.75
CA ALA A 41 -23.16 22.04 4.27
C ALA A 41 -23.68 20.96 3.30
N ILE A 42 -22.78 20.26 2.60
CA ILE A 42 -23.09 19.18 1.66
C ILE A 42 -23.02 17.83 2.38
N TYR A 43 -21.92 17.59 3.10
CA TYR A 43 -21.65 16.34 3.82
C TYR A 43 -22.10 16.49 5.29
N ASN A 44 -23.39 16.77 5.50
CA ASN A 44 -23.94 17.23 6.78
C ASN A 44 -24.46 16.13 7.72
N ASN A 45 -24.46 14.87 7.29
CA ASN A 45 -24.86 13.71 8.10
C ASN A 45 -23.66 12.77 8.32
N PRO A 46 -23.43 12.25 9.55
CA PRO A 46 -22.44 11.22 9.84
C PRO A 46 -22.39 10.05 8.85
N GLU A 47 -23.52 9.55 8.37
CA GLU A 47 -23.56 8.41 7.42
C GLU A 47 -22.90 8.76 6.08
N VAL A 48 -23.20 9.95 5.56
CA VAL A 48 -22.64 10.43 4.29
C VAL A 48 -21.16 10.73 4.46
N GLN A 49 -20.76 11.34 5.57
CA GLN A 49 -19.34 11.59 5.90
C GLN A 49 -18.55 10.28 5.91
N LEU A 50 -19.06 9.27 6.61
CA LEU A 50 -18.41 7.96 6.70
C LEU A 50 -18.33 7.27 5.33
N LEU A 51 -19.38 7.36 4.52
CA LEU A 51 -19.41 6.77 3.17
C LEU A 51 -18.31 7.36 2.27
N VAL A 52 -18.20 8.69 2.24
CA VAL A 52 -17.22 9.35 1.37
C VAL A 52 -15.78 9.21 1.87
N GLN A 53 -15.59 9.21 3.20
CA GLN A 53 -14.28 8.97 3.81
C GLN A 53 -13.80 7.55 3.51
N LYS A 54 -14.67 6.54 3.67
CA LYS A 54 -14.37 5.15 3.30
C LYS A 54 -14.00 5.03 1.83
N LYS A 55 -14.82 5.60 0.94
CA LYS A 55 -14.53 5.60 -0.51
C LYS A 55 -13.17 6.23 -0.82
N TYR A 56 -12.89 7.39 -0.24
CA TYR A 56 -11.64 8.11 -0.45
C TYR A 56 -10.43 7.26 0.00
N ILE A 57 -10.48 6.69 1.20
CA ILE A 57 -9.41 5.83 1.70
C ILE A 57 -9.21 4.59 0.83
N THR A 58 -10.29 3.96 0.35
CA THR A 58 -10.20 2.83 -0.59
C THR A 58 -9.51 3.25 -1.89
N ASP A 59 -9.86 4.41 -2.46
CA ASP A 59 -9.22 4.92 -3.67
C ASP A 59 -7.72 5.20 -3.43
N VAL A 60 -7.36 5.83 -2.30
CA VAL A 60 -5.96 6.05 -1.89
C VAL A 60 -5.20 4.73 -1.68
N PHE A 61 -5.85 3.71 -1.11
CA PHE A 61 -5.26 2.39 -0.94
C PHE A 61 -4.86 1.77 -2.27
N HIS A 62 -5.80 1.75 -3.22
CA HIS A 62 -5.57 1.19 -4.54
C HIS A 62 -4.53 1.98 -5.34
N ASP A 63 -4.49 3.30 -5.19
CA ASP A 63 -3.43 4.11 -5.81
C ASP A 63 -2.07 3.83 -5.18
N SER A 64 -1.99 3.71 -3.86
CA SER A 64 -0.77 3.36 -3.13
C SER A 64 -0.20 2.02 -3.59
N LEU A 65 -1.06 1.00 -3.73
CA LEU A 65 -0.66 -0.30 -4.28
C LEU A 65 -0.20 -0.19 -5.75
N GLY A 66 -0.86 0.63 -6.56
CA GLY A 66 -0.52 0.83 -7.96
C GLY A 66 0.86 1.47 -8.14
N PHE A 67 1.11 2.57 -7.42
CA PHE A 67 2.42 3.21 -7.44
C PHE A 67 3.49 2.35 -6.79
N GLY A 68 3.20 1.68 -5.68
CA GLY A 68 4.11 0.73 -5.03
C GLY A 68 4.56 -0.36 -6.00
N ALA A 69 3.60 -1.01 -6.68
CA ALA A 69 3.88 -2.02 -7.69
C ALA A 69 4.72 -1.49 -8.86
N ALA A 70 4.38 -0.32 -9.41
CA ALA A 70 5.16 0.31 -10.47
C ALA A 70 6.60 0.62 -10.03
N LYS A 71 6.78 1.08 -8.78
CA LYS A 71 8.11 1.32 -8.19
C LYS A 71 8.89 0.02 -8.01
N MET A 72 8.25 -1.08 -7.60
CA MET A 72 8.90 -2.39 -7.54
C MET A 72 9.38 -2.82 -8.93
N ILE A 73 8.49 -2.81 -9.93
CA ILE A 73 8.83 -3.22 -11.31
C ILE A 73 10.04 -2.45 -11.84
N ARG A 74 10.00 -1.11 -11.78
CA ARG A 74 11.08 -0.28 -12.33
C ARG A 74 12.41 -0.40 -11.58
N ARG A 75 12.41 -0.90 -10.34
CA ARG A 75 13.64 -1.19 -9.57
C ARG A 75 14.24 -2.56 -9.88
N ILE A 76 13.46 -3.47 -10.47
CA ILE A 76 13.91 -4.81 -10.83
C ILE A 76 14.42 -4.86 -12.28
N ILE A 77 13.74 -4.18 -13.21
CA ILE A 77 14.06 -4.25 -14.65
C ILE A 77 14.43 -2.90 -15.28
N GLY A 78 14.40 -1.81 -14.51
CA GLY A 78 14.73 -0.48 -14.99
C GLY A 78 16.20 -0.11 -14.72
N VAL A 79 16.61 1.08 -15.16
CA VAL A 79 18.03 1.50 -15.09
C VAL A 79 18.60 1.58 -13.67
N ALA A 80 17.78 1.96 -12.69
CA ALA A 80 18.25 2.22 -11.32
C ALA A 80 17.71 1.16 -10.35
N HIS A 81 18.57 0.21 -9.99
CA HIS A 81 18.27 -0.93 -9.12
C HIS A 81 18.26 -0.54 -7.63
N VAL A 82 18.09 -1.53 -6.73
CA VAL A 82 18.16 -1.37 -5.27
C VAL A 82 19.19 -2.32 -4.66
N GLU A 83 19.87 -1.87 -3.60
CA GLU A 83 20.91 -2.62 -2.91
C GLU A 83 20.39 -3.93 -2.32
N ASP A 84 19.13 -3.98 -1.88
CA ASP A 84 18.47 -5.17 -1.34
C ASP A 84 18.55 -6.38 -2.29
N LEU A 85 18.58 -6.13 -3.60
CA LEU A 85 18.73 -7.15 -4.63
C LEU A 85 20.18 -7.21 -5.13
N GLU A 86 20.81 -6.07 -5.41
CA GLU A 86 22.16 -6.03 -5.99
C GLU A 86 23.24 -6.63 -5.08
N SER A 87 23.09 -6.51 -3.76
CA SER A 87 24.03 -7.07 -2.77
C SER A 87 24.02 -8.61 -2.72
N ILE A 88 23.03 -9.27 -3.33
CA ILE A 88 22.99 -10.73 -3.46
C ILE A 88 24.02 -11.17 -4.52
N ALA A 89 25.20 -11.58 -4.08
CA ALA A 89 26.32 -11.94 -4.96
C ALA A 89 26.04 -13.12 -5.90
N ASP A 90 25.23 -14.09 -5.47
CA ASP A 90 24.83 -15.23 -6.29
C ASP A 90 23.72 -14.81 -7.26
N ALA A 91 24.04 -14.77 -8.55
CA ALA A 91 23.11 -14.33 -9.58
C ALA A 91 21.85 -15.20 -9.69
N GLY A 92 21.94 -16.51 -9.42
CA GLY A 92 20.79 -17.42 -9.47
C GLY A 92 19.83 -17.20 -8.31
N LYS A 93 20.36 -16.96 -7.11
CA LYS A 93 19.57 -16.57 -5.93
C LYS A 93 18.95 -15.19 -6.13
N ARG A 94 19.71 -14.22 -6.64
CA ARG A 94 19.22 -12.87 -6.94
C ARG A 94 18.06 -12.91 -7.93
N ALA A 95 18.23 -13.59 -9.07
CA ALA A 95 17.19 -13.75 -10.08
C ALA A 95 15.93 -14.44 -9.53
N THR A 96 16.08 -15.36 -8.57
CA THR A 96 14.95 -16.00 -7.89
C THR A 96 14.18 -15.01 -7.01
N CYS A 97 14.89 -14.19 -6.23
CA CYS A 97 14.28 -13.11 -5.43
C CYS A 97 13.60 -12.05 -6.30
N GLU A 98 14.28 -11.58 -7.36
CA GLU A 98 13.76 -10.62 -8.33
C GLU A 98 12.48 -11.13 -9.00
N ARG A 99 12.46 -12.39 -9.43
CA ARG A 99 11.29 -12.99 -10.09
C ARG A 99 10.08 -13.09 -9.15
N ARG A 100 10.29 -13.46 -7.87
CA ARG A 100 9.21 -13.47 -6.87
C ARG A 100 8.66 -12.07 -6.65
N ALA A 101 9.53 -11.09 -6.43
CA ALA A 101 9.14 -9.69 -6.25
C ALA A 101 8.41 -9.12 -7.49
N LEU A 102 8.89 -9.44 -8.69
CA LEU A 102 8.29 -8.99 -9.95
C LEU A 102 6.91 -9.64 -10.19
N ASN A 103 6.74 -10.91 -9.83
CA ASN A 103 5.45 -11.58 -9.95
C ASN A 103 4.41 -10.97 -9.01
N LEU A 104 4.76 -10.74 -7.75
CA LEU A 104 3.92 -10.02 -6.80
C LEU A 104 3.57 -8.62 -7.34
N ALA A 105 4.57 -7.85 -7.79
CA ALA A 105 4.34 -6.49 -8.29
C ALA A 105 3.40 -6.46 -9.50
N LYS A 106 3.53 -7.40 -10.45
CA LYS A 106 2.59 -7.52 -11.58
C LYS A 106 1.17 -7.83 -11.11
N THR A 107 1.00 -8.71 -10.13
CA THR A 107 -0.31 -9.01 -9.54
C THR A 107 -0.89 -7.78 -8.87
N LEU A 108 -0.14 -7.11 -8.01
CA LEU A 108 -0.57 -5.86 -7.37
C LEU A 108 -0.97 -4.80 -8.40
N LEU A 109 -0.16 -4.57 -9.44
CA LEU A 109 -0.45 -3.55 -10.43
C LEU A 109 -1.79 -3.80 -11.15
N LYS A 110 -2.04 -5.06 -11.57
CA LYS A 110 -3.23 -5.44 -12.32
C LYS A 110 -4.48 -5.60 -11.44
N GLU A 111 -4.29 -6.11 -10.23
CA GLU A 111 -5.38 -6.63 -9.39
C GLU A 111 -5.58 -5.86 -8.10
N ARG A 112 -4.84 -4.77 -7.84
CA ARG A 112 -4.94 -3.92 -6.64
C ARG A 112 -6.37 -3.60 -6.19
N ARG A 113 -7.29 -3.41 -7.16
CA ARG A 113 -8.69 -3.06 -6.88
C ARG A 113 -9.52 -4.20 -6.27
N LYS A 114 -9.01 -5.44 -6.30
CA LYS A 114 -9.62 -6.61 -5.66
C LYS A 114 -9.27 -6.74 -4.18
N PHE A 115 -8.25 -6.01 -3.71
CA PHE A 115 -7.83 -6.07 -2.32
C PHE A 115 -8.62 -5.05 -1.50
N GLU A 116 -9.15 -5.51 -0.38
CA GLU A 116 -9.96 -4.69 0.53
C GLU A 116 -9.16 -4.24 1.76
N SER A 117 -8.03 -4.90 2.03
CA SER A 117 -7.22 -4.66 3.23
C SER A 117 -5.73 -4.91 3.00
N ILE A 118 -4.88 -4.27 3.82
CA ILE A 118 -3.44 -4.49 3.79
C ILE A 118 -3.05 -5.90 4.25
N SER A 119 -3.86 -6.55 5.09
CA SER A 119 -3.61 -7.92 5.56
C SER A 119 -3.74 -8.95 4.44
N GLU A 120 -4.63 -8.72 3.46
CA GLU A 120 -4.69 -9.53 2.24
C GLU A 120 -3.42 -9.38 1.40
N ILE A 121 -2.82 -8.19 1.37
CA ILE A 121 -1.53 -7.96 0.70
C ILE A 121 -0.41 -8.71 1.41
N VAL A 122 -0.35 -8.63 2.74
CA VAL A 122 0.61 -9.39 3.56
C VAL A 122 0.47 -10.89 3.31
N SER A 123 -0.76 -11.38 3.25
CA SER A 123 -1.06 -12.78 2.94
C SER A 123 -0.63 -13.15 1.52
N ALA A 124 -0.89 -12.28 0.53
CA ALA A 124 -0.43 -12.47 -0.84
C ALA A 124 1.10 -12.53 -0.94
N ILE A 125 1.83 -11.68 -0.20
CA ILE A 125 3.29 -11.69 -0.17
C ILE A 125 3.84 -13.05 0.30
N GLN A 126 3.19 -13.67 1.28
CA GLN A 126 3.62 -14.97 1.84
C GLN A 126 3.40 -16.16 0.89
N GLN A 127 2.53 -16.01 -0.11
CA GLN A 127 2.23 -17.05 -1.10
C GLN A 127 3.21 -17.09 -2.28
N PHE A 128 3.96 -16.01 -2.52
CA PHE A 128 5.03 -15.96 -3.52
C PHE A 128 6.34 -16.40 -2.91
#